data_AF-A0A1V5LKM4-F1
#
_entry.id   AF-A0A1V5LKM4-F1
#
_cell.length_a   1.000
_cell.length_b   1.000
_cell.length_c   1.000
_cell.angle_alpha   90.00
_cell.angle_beta   90.00
_cell.angle_gamma   90.00
#
_symmetry.space_group_name_H-M   'P 1'
#
loop_
_entity.id
_entity.type
_entity.pdbx_description
1 polymer ?
#
loop_
_entity_poly.entity_id
_entity_poly.type
_entity_poly.pdbx_seq_one_letter_code
_entity_poly.pdbx_strand_id
1 'polypeptide(L)'
;MQKYNQDFSVSGAPQLNKRLVDNAARDVINAASTRVIGPIQQAVMIEMETRDRIIQSQSLGDEDKYQEAISLLRPITPDTPHFKDVRALIDQFEMEQDALERMQAAQAKAQKGSLGEAISIASGVNAKSKRYKASRTKIAGWRAMLTKKKAK
;
A
#
# COMPACT_ATOMS: atom_id res chain seq x y z
N MET A 1 25.80 -56.04 -32.82
CA MET A 1 25.14 -54.91 -32.13
C MET A 1 25.82 -54.71 -30.77
N GLN A 2 26.91 -53.95 -30.73
CA GLN A 2 27.70 -53.74 -29.51
C GLN A 2 27.18 -52.47 -28.83
N LYS A 3 26.48 -52.62 -27.70
CA LYS A 3 25.99 -51.47 -26.91
C LYS A 3 27.17 -50.88 -26.14
N TYR A 4 27.55 -49.67 -26.52
CA TYR A 4 28.53 -48.84 -25.82
C TYR A 4 27.86 -48.26 -24.55
N ASN A 5 28.05 -48.90 -23.41
CA ASN A 5 27.94 -48.22 -22.12
C ASN A 5 29.35 -47.72 -21.80
N GLN A 6 29.65 -46.45 -22.10
CA GLN A 6 30.89 -45.84 -21.62
C GLN A 6 30.77 -45.62 -20.11
N ASP A 7 31.31 -46.58 -19.35
CA ASP A 7 31.66 -46.40 -17.95
C ASP A 7 32.80 -45.37 -17.89
N PHE A 8 32.50 -44.19 -17.37
CA PHE A 8 33.50 -43.23 -16.90
C PHE A 8 34.19 -43.81 -15.65
N SER A 9 35.08 -44.78 -15.84
CA SER A 9 36.01 -45.24 -14.83
C SER A 9 37.31 -44.45 -14.98
N VAL A 10 37.45 -43.38 -14.17
CA VAL A 10 38.71 -42.67 -14.02
C VAL A 10 39.60 -43.53 -13.11
N SER A 11 40.59 -44.20 -13.69
CA SER A 11 41.53 -45.05 -12.97
C SER A 11 42.47 -44.19 -12.11
N GLY A 12 42.38 -44.34 -10.78
CA GLY A 12 43.40 -43.84 -9.85
C GLY A 12 42.91 -43.03 -8.64
N ALA A 13 41.63 -42.68 -8.53
CA ALA A 13 41.08 -42.04 -7.32
C ALA A 13 40.25 -43.04 -6.50
N PRO A 14 40.33 -43.05 -5.14
CA PRO A 14 39.44 -43.87 -4.33
C PRO A 14 38.00 -43.45 -4.61
N GLN A 15 37.18 -44.39 -5.09
CA GLN A 15 35.77 -44.12 -5.38
C GLN A 15 35.07 -43.65 -4.10
N LEU A 16 34.41 -42.48 -4.15
CA LEU A 16 33.65 -41.97 -3.01
C LEU A 16 32.60 -43.00 -2.60
N ASN A 17 32.55 -43.32 -1.30
CA ASN A 17 31.54 -44.21 -0.74
C ASN A 17 30.16 -43.56 -0.90
N LYS A 18 29.31 -44.13 -1.77
CA LYS A 18 27.96 -43.63 -2.03
C LYS A 18 27.15 -43.35 -0.76
N ARG A 19 27.26 -44.20 0.27
CA ARG A 19 26.55 -44.01 1.54
C ARG A 19 27.03 -42.78 2.31
N LEU A 20 28.33 -42.48 2.24
CA LEU A 20 28.91 -41.28 2.83
C LEU A 20 28.40 -40.02 2.12
N VAL A 21 28.33 -40.06 0.79
CA VAL A 21 27.78 -38.97 -0.03
C VAL A 21 26.30 -38.76 0.27
N ASP A 22 25.50 -39.82 0.32
CA ASP A 22 24.06 -39.75 0.60
C ASP A 22 23.78 -39.19 2.01
N ASN A 23 24.58 -39.57 3.00
CA ASN A 23 24.47 -39.05 4.36
C ASN A 23 24.87 -37.57 4.42
N ALA A 24 26.00 -37.19 3.82
CA ALA A 24 26.43 -35.80 3.75
C ALA A 24 25.41 -34.91 3.03
N ALA A 25 24.81 -35.41 1.94
CA ALA A 25 23.76 -34.70 1.22
C ALA A 25 22.52 -34.47 2.11
N ARG A 26 22.08 -35.48 2.87
CA ARG A 26 20.98 -35.33 3.82
C ARG A 26 21.28 -34.31 4.93
N ASP A 27 22.48 -34.34 5.49
CA ASP A 27 22.88 -33.41 6.55
C ASP A 27 22.89 -31.96 6.04
N VAL A 28 23.39 -31.75 4.82
CA VAL A 28 23.37 -30.43 4.16
C VAL A 28 21.93 -29.98 3.89
N ILE A 29 21.07 -30.86 3.37
CA ILE A 29 19.65 -30.56 3.13
C ILE A 29 18.94 -30.19 4.43
N ASN A 30 19.15 -30.96 5.51
CA ASN A 30 18.56 -30.71 6.81
C ASN A 30 19.05 -29.37 7.39
N ALA A 31 20.36 -29.13 7.37
CA ALA A 31 20.95 -27.89 7.86
C ALA A 31 20.48 -26.67 7.06
N ALA A 32 20.36 -26.79 5.73
CA ALA A 32 19.78 -25.75 4.89
C ALA A 32 18.30 -25.52 5.24
N SER A 33 17.51 -26.59 5.38
CA SER A 33 16.08 -26.52 5.70
C SER A 33 15.83 -25.80 7.03
N THR A 34 16.57 -26.16 8.09
CA THR A 34 16.46 -25.49 9.40
C THR A 34 16.78 -23.99 9.32
N ARG A 35 17.73 -23.59 8.46
CA ARG A 35 18.10 -22.18 8.29
C ARG A 35 17.07 -21.37 7.53
N VAL A 36 16.35 -21.96 6.57
CA VAL A 36 15.45 -21.20 5.68
C VAL A 36 13.99 -21.23 6.11
N ILE A 37 13.52 -22.30 6.77
CA ILE A 37 12.09 -22.45 7.09
C ILE A 37 11.59 -21.34 8.02
N GLY A 38 12.32 -21.06 9.10
CA GLY A 38 11.94 -20.02 10.07
C GLY A 38 11.82 -18.62 9.43
N PRO A 39 12.87 -18.12 8.76
CA PRO A 39 12.81 -16.83 8.07
C PRO A 39 11.72 -16.75 7.00
N ILE A 40 11.49 -17.81 6.22
CA ILE A 40 10.41 -17.84 5.22
C ILE A 40 9.04 -17.75 5.90
N GLN A 41 8.81 -18.54 6.96
CA GLN A 41 7.55 -18.47 7.73
C GLN A 41 7.32 -17.06 8.28
N GLN A 42 8.35 -16.43 8.84
CA GLN A 42 8.27 -15.05 9.33
C GLN A 42 7.95 -14.06 8.21
N ALA A 43 8.61 -14.16 7.06
CA ALA A 43 8.34 -13.31 5.91
C ALA A 43 6.90 -13.46 5.41
N VAL A 44 6.37 -14.69 5.37
CA VAL A 44 4.97 -14.96 4.98
C VAL A 44 4.01 -14.33 6.00
N MET A 45 4.26 -14.45 7.30
CA MET A 45 3.40 -13.82 8.32
C MET A 45 3.39 -12.28 8.19
N ILE A 46 4.56 -11.66 8.00
CA ILE A 46 4.68 -10.21 7.80
C ILE A 46 3.92 -9.78 6.53
N GLU A 47 4.06 -10.54 5.44
CA GLU A 47 3.39 -10.27 4.19
C GLU A 47 1.86 -10.36 4.33
N MET A 48 1.35 -11.38 5.01
CA MET A 48 -0.08 -11.54 5.29
C MET A 48 -0.62 -10.40 6.15
N GLU A 49 0.05 -10.07 7.26
CA GLU A 49 -0.35 -8.97 8.14
C GLU A 49 -0.34 -7.63 7.39
N THR A 50 0.67 -7.39 6.56
CA THR A 50 0.80 -6.16 5.76
C THR A 50 -0.37 -6.03 4.79
N ARG A 51 -0.73 -7.12 4.10
CA ARG A 51 -1.89 -7.12 3.18
C ARG A 51 -3.20 -6.87 3.90
N ASP A 52 -3.41 -7.51 5.05
CA ASP A 52 -4.62 -7.32 5.84
C ASP A 52 -4.78 -5.87 6.30
N ARG A 53 -3.68 -5.25 6.76
CA ARG A 53 -3.65 -3.82 7.12
C ARG A 53 -3.99 -2.93 5.92
N ILE A 54 -3.47 -3.22 4.74
CA ILE A 54 -3.77 -2.47 3.51
C ILE A 54 -5.26 -2.57 3.18
N ILE A 55 -5.83 -3.77 3.16
CA ILE A 55 -7.25 -4.00 2.85
C ILE A 55 -8.15 -3.26 3.85
N GLN A 56 -7.87 -3.40 5.15
CA GLN A 56 -8.63 -2.71 6.19
C GLN A 56 -8.52 -1.18 6.06
N SER A 57 -7.32 -0.66 5.78
CA SER A 57 -7.11 0.78 5.58
C SER A 57 -7.89 1.32 4.37
N GLN A 58 -7.98 0.55 3.28
CA GLN A 58 -8.75 0.92 2.09
C GLN A 58 -10.24 0.98 2.40
N SER A 59 -10.78 0.00 3.13
CA SER A 59 -12.17 0.02 3.60
C SER A 59 -12.47 1.26 4.45
N LEU A 60 -11.57 1.61 5.37
CA LEU A 60 -11.69 2.83 6.18
C LEU A 60 -11.62 4.11 5.32
N GLY A 61 -10.75 4.15 4.33
CA GLY A 61 -10.65 5.27 3.39
C GLY A 61 -11.88 5.45 2.50
N ASP A 62 -12.57 4.36 2.15
CA ASP A 62 -13.85 4.39 1.45
C ASP A 62 -14.98 4.93 2.33
N GLU A 63 -14.92 4.64 3.63
CA GLU A 63 -15.80 5.20 4.68
C GLU A 63 -15.42 6.62 5.12
N ASP A 64 -14.45 7.26 4.45
CA ASP A 64 -13.91 8.58 4.79
C ASP A 64 -13.24 8.68 6.19
N LYS A 65 -12.88 7.54 6.80
CA LYS A 65 -12.15 7.42 8.07
C LYS A 65 -10.63 7.45 7.88
N TYR A 66 -10.13 8.51 7.24
CA TYR A 66 -8.72 8.60 6.82
C TYR A 66 -7.71 8.53 7.97
N GLN A 67 -8.01 9.11 9.12
CA GLN A 67 -7.09 9.09 10.26
C GLN A 67 -6.90 7.67 10.81
N GLU A 68 -7.97 6.88 10.87
CA GLU A 68 -7.92 5.47 11.27
C GLU A 68 -7.17 4.64 10.22
N ALA A 69 -7.45 4.87 8.93
CA ALA A 69 -6.79 4.22 7.81
C ALA A 69 -5.27 4.45 7.83
N ILE A 70 -4.83 5.71 7.99
CA ILE A 70 -3.41 6.09 8.09
C ILE A 70 -2.77 5.42 9.32
N SER A 71 -3.47 5.36 10.45
CA SER A 71 -2.95 4.77 11.68
C SER A 71 -2.68 3.27 11.53
N LEU A 72 -3.49 2.54 10.75
CA LEU A 72 -3.25 1.12 10.44
C LEU A 72 -1.99 0.89 9.59
N LEU A 73 -1.67 1.84 8.71
CA LEU A 73 -0.57 1.75 7.75
C LEU A 73 0.78 2.20 8.33
N ARG A 74 0.79 3.15 9.27
CA ARG A 74 2.02 3.71 9.87
C ARG A 74 3.04 2.70 10.40
N PRO A 75 2.64 1.56 11.00
CA PRO A 75 3.59 0.56 11.51
C PRO A 75 4.37 -0.20 10.42
N ILE A 76 3.93 -0.16 9.16
CA ILE A 76 4.58 -0.91 8.07
C ILE A 76 5.94 -0.27 7.75
N THR A 77 7.01 -1.06 7.84
CA THR A 77 8.40 -0.60 7.73
C THR A 77 8.97 -0.75 6.32
N PRO A 78 10.09 -0.06 5.98
CA PRO A 78 10.75 -0.16 4.68
C PRO A 78 11.16 -1.56 4.23
N ASP A 79 11.33 -2.49 5.17
CA ASP A 79 11.74 -3.86 4.88
C ASP A 79 10.60 -4.73 4.32
N THR A 80 9.38 -4.19 4.28
CA THR A 80 8.22 -4.87 3.70
C THR A 80 8.15 -4.64 2.18
N PRO A 81 7.75 -5.65 1.38
CA PRO A 81 7.62 -5.50 -0.07
C PRO A 81 6.66 -4.37 -0.51
N HIS A 82 5.66 -4.05 0.32
CA HIS A 82 4.61 -3.07 0.00
C HIS A 82 4.89 -1.66 0.49
N PHE A 83 6.05 -1.40 1.13
CA PHE A 83 6.27 -0.13 1.81
C PHE A 83 6.05 1.10 0.92
N LYS A 84 6.49 1.05 -0.34
CA LYS A 84 6.32 2.14 -1.30
C LYS A 84 4.85 2.42 -1.58
N ASP A 85 4.06 1.38 -1.78
CA ASP A 85 2.63 1.48 -2.07
C ASP A 85 1.86 1.96 -0.84
N VAL A 86 2.26 1.51 0.35
CA VAL A 86 1.74 2.00 1.63
C VAL A 86 1.99 3.48 1.82
N ARG A 87 3.18 3.98 1.48
CA ARG A 87 3.48 5.42 1.53
C ARG A 87 2.62 6.23 0.58
N ALA A 88 2.47 5.76 -0.66
CA ALA A 88 1.58 6.39 -1.62
C ALA A 88 0.12 6.42 -1.13
N LEU A 89 -0.34 5.34 -0.47
CA LEU A 89 -1.68 5.26 0.09
C LEU A 89 -1.88 6.21 1.28
N ILE A 90 -0.87 6.37 2.15
CA ILE A 90 -0.88 7.38 3.21
C ILE A 90 -0.99 8.78 2.61
N ASP A 91 -0.15 9.12 1.63
CA ASP A 91 -0.18 10.43 0.97
C ASP A 91 -1.56 10.71 0.32
N GLN A 92 -2.17 9.67 -0.26
CA GLN A 92 -3.52 9.75 -0.81
C GLN A 92 -4.56 10.02 0.28
N PHE A 93 -4.51 9.30 1.40
CA PHE A 93 -5.46 9.51 2.51
C PHE A 93 -5.29 10.88 3.17
N GLU A 94 -4.07 11.36 3.35
CA GLU A 94 -3.82 12.71 3.88
C GLU A 94 -4.38 13.79 2.95
N MET A 95 -4.21 13.63 1.63
CA MET A 95 -4.82 14.52 0.63
C MET A 95 -6.36 14.48 0.69
N GLU A 96 -6.96 13.30 0.81
CA GLU A 96 -8.42 13.18 0.87
C GLU A 96 -9.01 13.70 2.17
N GLN A 97 -8.26 13.58 3.27
CA GLN A 97 -8.62 14.19 4.55
C GLN A 97 -8.65 15.72 4.45
N ASP A 98 -7.58 16.35 3.94
CA ASP A 98 -7.55 17.81 3.72
C ASP A 98 -8.69 18.26 2.79
N ALA A 99 -8.96 17.50 1.72
CA ALA A 99 -10.07 17.78 0.82
C ALA A 99 -11.45 17.70 1.51
N LEU A 100 -11.66 16.71 2.39
CA LEU A 100 -12.88 16.56 3.18
C LEU A 100 -13.06 17.75 4.13
N GLU A 101 -12.02 18.08 4.90
CA GLU A 101 -12.03 19.17 5.87
C GLU A 101 -12.32 20.52 5.19
N ARG A 102 -11.66 20.80 4.06
CA ARG A 102 -11.95 21.99 3.24
C ARG A 102 -13.39 22.05 2.77
N MET A 103 -13.94 20.93 2.31
CA MET A 103 -15.32 20.87 1.84
C MET A 103 -16.32 21.16 2.96
N GLN A 104 -16.09 20.62 4.16
CA GLN A 104 -16.90 20.88 5.34
C GLN A 104 -16.79 22.35 5.78
N ALA A 105 -15.56 22.87 5.88
CA ALA A 105 -15.31 24.26 6.25
C ALA A 105 -15.93 25.25 5.26
N ALA A 106 -15.78 25.01 3.95
CA ALA A 106 -16.38 25.83 2.90
C ALA A 106 -17.91 25.80 2.99
N GLN A 107 -18.50 24.62 3.19
CA GLN A 107 -19.95 24.48 3.36
C GLN A 107 -20.46 25.26 4.58
N ALA A 108 -19.75 25.20 5.72
CA ALA A 108 -20.11 25.95 6.91
C ALA A 108 -20.03 27.47 6.70
N LYS A 109 -19.03 27.96 5.96
CA LYS A 109 -18.94 29.38 5.58
C LYS A 109 -20.07 29.80 4.64
N ALA A 110 -20.44 28.96 3.68
CA ALA A 110 -21.54 29.25 2.77
C ALA A 110 -22.89 29.34 3.50
N GLN A 111 -23.13 28.44 4.46
CA GLN A 111 -24.35 28.45 5.30
C GLN A 111 -24.47 29.72 6.15
N LYS A 112 -23.34 30.30 6.57
CA LYS A 112 -23.29 31.59 7.27
C LYS A 112 -23.40 32.81 6.33
N GLY A 113 -23.56 32.60 5.02
CA GLY A 113 -23.65 33.67 4.02
C GLY A 113 -22.30 34.22 3.55
N SER A 114 -21.18 33.75 4.09
CA SER A 114 -19.81 34.11 3.69
C SER A 114 -19.39 33.35 2.43
N LEU A 115 -20.09 33.58 1.32
CA LEU A 115 -19.87 32.86 0.06
C LEU A 115 -18.48 33.09 -0.55
N GLY A 116 -17.89 34.27 -0.37
CA GLY A 116 -16.52 34.55 -0.83
C GLY A 116 -15.47 33.66 -0.14
N GLU A 117 -15.55 33.55 1.19
CA GLU A 117 -14.68 32.66 1.97
C GLU A 117 -14.93 31.19 1.63
N ALA A 118 -16.19 30.79 1.46
CA ALA A 118 -16.55 29.43 1.05
C ALA A 118 -15.90 29.04 -0.29
N ILE A 119 -15.97 29.93 -1.28
CA ILE A 119 -15.32 29.74 -2.58
C ILE A 119 -13.79 29.63 -2.41
N SER A 120 -13.19 30.51 -1.62
CA SER A 120 -11.74 30.50 -1.38
C SER A 120 -11.27 29.17 -0.77
N ILE A 121 -11.95 28.69 0.27
CA ILE A 121 -11.58 27.42 0.94
C ILE A 121 -11.75 26.23 0.00
N ALA A 122 -12.92 26.12 -0.65
CA ALA A 122 -13.20 25.03 -1.59
C ALA A 122 -12.27 25.07 -2.81
N SER A 123 -11.76 26.25 -3.19
CA SER A 123 -10.86 26.40 -4.33
C SER A 123 -9.57 25.59 -4.16
N GLY A 124 -9.11 25.46 -2.91
CA GLY A 124 -7.90 24.74 -2.53
C GLY A 124 -8.04 23.21 -2.44
N VAL A 125 -9.21 22.65 -2.70
CA VAL A 125 -9.36 21.19 -2.82
C VAL A 125 -8.47 20.69 -3.97
N ASN A 126 -7.60 19.72 -3.67
CA ASN A 126 -6.65 19.16 -4.62
C ASN A 126 -7.36 18.56 -5.85
N ALA A 127 -6.81 18.79 -7.05
CA ALA A 127 -7.35 18.29 -8.31
C ALA A 127 -7.42 16.76 -8.42
N LYS A 128 -6.56 16.05 -7.69
CA LYS A 128 -6.52 14.59 -7.65
C LYS A 128 -7.53 13.98 -6.67
N SER A 129 -8.11 14.78 -5.77
CA SER A 129 -9.10 14.27 -4.80
C SER A 129 -10.39 13.84 -5.49
N LYS A 130 -11.00 12.76 -4.99
CA LYS A 130 -12.35 12.32 -5.40
C LYS A 130 -13.41 13.41 -5.18
N ARG A 131 -13.13 14.41 -4.33
CA ARG A 131 -14.03 15.53 -4.01
C ARG A 131 -13.88 16.72 -4.95
N TYR A 132 -12.89 16.73 -5.84
CA TYR A 132 -12.60 17.88 -6.69
C TYR A 132 -13.80 18.33 -7.52
N LYS A 133 -14.47 17.39 -8.20
CA LYS A 133 -15.66 17.68 -9.02
C LYS A 133 -16.78 18.29 -8.18
N ALA A 134 -17.06 17.71 -7.02
CA ALA A 134 -18.08 18.22 -6.10
C ALA A 134 -17.74 19.62 -5.58
N SER A 135 -16.46 19.89 -5.28
CA SER A 135 -15.99 21.22 -4.91
C SER A 135 -16.26 22.25 -6.01
N ARG A 136 -15.90 21.94 -7.26
CA ARG A 136 -16.11 22.85 -8.40
C ARG A 136 -17.59 23.13 -8.66
N THR A 137 -18.46 22.14 -8.50
CA THR A 137 -19.92 22.32 -8.58
C THR A 137 -20.43 23.28 -7.50
N LYS A 138 -20.00 23.12 -6.24
CA LYS A 138 -20.39 24.03 -5.15
C LYS A 138 -19.92 25.46 -5.40
N ILE A 139 -18.68 25.63 -5.85
CA ILE A 139 -18.11 26.95 -6.19
C ILE A 139 -18.95 27.64 -7.27
N ALA A 140 -19.34 26.93 -8.33
CA ALA A 140 -20.18 27.49 -9.39
C ALA A 140 -21.54 27.97 -8.83
N GLY A 141 -22.17 27.17 -7.97
CA GLY A 141 -23.42 27.54 -7.30
C GLY A 141 -23.28 28.79 -6.42
N TRP A 142 -22.22 28.88 -5.60
CA TRP A 142 -21.98 30.04 -4.75
C TRP A 142 -21.67 31.31 -5.53
N ARG A 143 -20.96 31.20 -6.66
CA ARG A 143 -20.73 32.32 -7.57
C ARG A 143 -22.04 32.88 -8.15
N ALA A 144 -22.95 32.00 -8.56
CA ALA A 144 -24.27 32.41 -9.05
C ALA A 144 -25.13 33.08 -7.95
N MET A 145 -25.01 32.62 -6.69
CA MET A 145 -25.69 33.28 -5.57
C MET A 145 -25.11 34.68 -5.28
N LEU A 146 -23.78 34.85 -5.38
CA LEU A 146 -23.12 36.14 -5.22
C LEU A 146 -23.54 37.15 -6.29
N THR A 147 -23.60 36.74 -7.56
CA THR A 147 -24.03 37.64 -8.64
C THR A 147 -25.48 38.07 -8.45
N LYS A 148 -26.37 37.14 -8.09
CA LYS A 148 -27.77 37.45 -7.78
C LYS A 148 -27.92 38.42 -6.59
N LYS A 149 -27.08 38.28 -5.56
CA LYS A 149 -27.11 39.18 -4.39
C LYS A 149 -26.63 40.59 -4.71
N LYS A 150 -25.69 40.74 -5.64
CA LYS A 150 -25.17 42.06 -6.08
C LYS A 150 -26.11 42.80 -7.03
N ALA A 151 -27.03 42.08 -7.69
CA ALA A 151 -28.00 42.65 -8.63
C ALA A 151 -29.31 43.10 -7.96
N LYS A 152 -29.41 42.96 -6.63
CA LYS A 152 -30.50 43.47 -5.79
C LYS A 152 -29.98 44.62 -4.96
#